data_AF-A0A7R9L8M1-F1
#
_entry.id   AF-A0A7R9L8M1-F1
#
_cell.length_a   1.000
_cell.length_b   1.000
_cell.length_c   1.000
_cell.angle_alpha   90.00
_cell.angle_beta   90.00
_cell.angle_gamma   90.00
#
_symmetry.space_group_name_H-M   'P 1'
#
loop_
_entity.id
_entity.type
_entity.pdbx_description
1 polymer ?
#
loop_
_entity_poly.entity_id
_entity_poly.type
_entity_poly.pdbx_seq_one_letter_code
_entity_poly.pdbx_strand_id
1 'polypeptide(L)'
;LTTGRNCTNYEYRCSNSRCIPKGNLCDTQCDCAATCEDESLDQCSHYYTKINGLSVCKSEATVACTLSENGKVVERCIGTNYTCNGFNDCLRNFADDEYGCEYGG
;
A
#
# COMPACT_ATOMS: atom_id res chain seq x y z
N LEU A 1 26.75 -2.65 -15.86
CA LEU A 1 25.60 -3.55 -15.70
C LEU A 1 25.28 -3.61 -14.22
N THR A 2 24.34 -2.79 -13.75
CA THR A 2 23.91 -2.80 -12.35
C THR A 2 22.98 -3.99 -12.15
N THR A 3 23.49 -5.05 -11.53
CA THR A 3 22.72 -6.23 -11.15
C THR A 3 21.63 -5.78 -10.17
N GLY A 4 20.37 -5.67 -10.63
CA GLY A 4 19.25 -5.32 -9.77
C GLY A 4 19.08 -6.36 -8.66
N ARG A 5 18.84 -5.92 -7.41
CA ARG A 5 18.59 -6.84 -6.29
C ARG A 5 17.38 -7.71 -6.60
N ASN A 6 17.42 -8.98 -6.21
CA ASN A 6 16.22 -9.79 -6.14
C ASN A 6 15.36 -9.29 -4.97
N CYS A 7 14.07 -9.14 -5.20
CA CYS A 7 13.12 -8.77 -4.16
C CYS A 7 12.95 -9.94 -3.18
N THR A 8 12.69 -9.63 -1.91
CA THR A 8 12.36 -10.64 -0.91
C THR A 8 10.94 -11.19 -1.14
N ASN A 9 10.58 -12.27 -0.44
CA ASN A 9 9.23 -12.84 -0.50
C ASN A 9 8.13 -11.88 0.00
N TYR A 10 8.49 -10.81 0.70
CA TYR A 10 7.59 -9.79 1.24
C TYR A 10 7.51 -8.53 0.37
N GLU A 11 8.20 -8.54 -0.77
CA GLU A 11 8.25 -7.42 -1.69
C GLU A 11 7.63 -7.79 -3.05
N TYR A 12 7.01 -6.80 -3.67
CA TYR A 12 6.58 -6.82 -5.07
C TYR A 12 7.68 -6.21 -5.95
N ARG A 13 7.94 -6.82 -7.11
CA ARG A 13 8.96 -6.36 -8.06
C ARG A 13 8.33 -5.57 -9.20
N CYS A 14 8.58 -4.28 -9.23
CA CYS A 14 8.25 -3.41 -10.36
C CYS A 14 9.05 -3.80 -11.62
N SER A 15 8.52 -3.48 -12.80
CA SER A 15 9.15 -3.63 -14.11
C SER A 15 10.49 -2.89 -14.23
N ASN A 16 10.65 -1.78 -13.52
CA ASN A 16 11.91 -1.04 -13.43
C ASN A 16 12.95 -1.69 -12.48
N SER A 17 12.68 -2.91 -11.99
CA SER A 17 13.49 -3.67 -11.02
C SER A 17 13.55 -3.08 -9.60
N ARG A 18 12.73 -2.07 -9.27
CA ARG A 18 12.50 -1.63 -7.90
C ARG A 18 11.69 -2.70 -7.16
N CYS A 19 11.98 -2.87 -5.88
CA CYS A 19 11.16 -3.68 -4.98
C CYS A 19 10.42 -2.73 -4.03
N ILE A 20 9.13 -2.96 -3.87
CA ILE A 20 8.26 -2.26 -2.92
C ILE A 20 7.69 -3.29 -1.93
N PRO A 21 7.34 -2.93 -0.69
CA PRO A 21 6.62 -3.81 0.21
C PRO A 21 5.33 -4.34 -0.43
N LYS A 22 4.89 -5.56 -0.11
CA LYS A 22 3.63 -6.08 -0.62
C LYS A 22 2.40 -5.31 -0.13
N GLY A 23 2.47 -4.67 1.05
CA GLY A 23 1.44 -3.72 1.52
C GLY A 23 1.35 -2.43 0.69
N ASN A 24 2.33 -2.19 -0.19
CA ASN A 24 2.33 -1.11 -1.18
C ASN A 24 1.78 -1.54 -2.55
N LEU A 25 1.15 -2.72 -2.63
CA LEU A 25 0.47 -3.13 -3.84
C LEU A 25 -1.01 -2.81 -3.68
N CYS A 26 -1.57 -2.06 -4.63
CA CYS A 26 -2.98 -1.67 -4.62
C CYS A 26 -3.38 -0.82 -3.40
N ASP A 27 -2.51 0.11 -3.00
CA ASP A 27 -2.70 0.92 -1.81
C ASP A 27 -3.19 2.35 -2.07
N THR A 28 -3.46 2.69 -3.34
CA THR A 28 -3.84 4.01 -3.89
C THR A 28 -2.68 4.95 -4.22
N GLN A 29 -1.44 4.62 -3.87
CA GLN A 29 -0.26 5.42 -4.16
C GLN A 29 0.63 4.75 -5.21
N CYS A 30 1.18 5.54 -6.11
CA CYS A 30 2.12 5.05 -7.11
C CYS A 30 3.52 4.86 -6.49
N ASP A 31 3.83 3.64 -6.06
CA ASP A 31 5.11 3.25 -5.47
C ASP A 31 6.08 2.66 -6.52
N CYS A 32 5.56 1.99 -7.57
CA CYS A 32 6.33 1.67 -8.77
C CYS A 32 6.55 2.92 -9.62
N ALA A 33 7.46 3.77 -9.15
CA ALA A 33 7.82 5.05 -9.79
C ALA A 33 7.96 4.94 -11.31
N ALA A 34 7.38 5.94 -12.00
CA ALA A 34 7.25 6.10 -13.45
C ALA A 34 6.19 5.23 -14.16
N THR A 35 5.85 4.04 -13.68
CA THR A 35 4.87 3.16 -14.35
C THR A 35 3.55 3.04 -13.59
N CYS A 36 3.55 3.19 -12.26
CA CYS A 36 2.38 3.01 -11.39
C CYS A 36 1.65 1.68 -11.63
N GLU A 37 2.40 0.64 -11.99
CA GLU A 37 1.85 -0.68 -12.34
C GLU A 37 1.30 -1.44 -11.13
N ASP A 38 1.77 -1.07 -9.94
CA ASP A 38 1.27 -1.47 -8.63
C ASP A 38 -0.16 -0.98 -8.34
N GLU A 39 -0.66 -0.02 -9.12
CA GLU A 39 -1.97 0.63 -8.94
C GLU A 39 -2.91 0.40 -10.13
N SER A 40 -2.70 -0.70 -10.87
CA SER A 40 -3.52 -1.10 -12.01
C SER A 40 -4.95 -1.43 -11.58
N LEU A 41 -5.94 -0.71 -12.13
CA LEU A 41 -7.35 -0.87 -11.75
C LEU A 41 -7.91 -2.28 -11.97
N ASP A 42 -7.44 -2.99 -12.98
CA ASP A 42 -7.87 -4.36 -13.24
C ASP A 42 -7.49 -5.30 -12.08
N GLN A 43 -6.27 -5.15 -11.57
CA GLN A 43 -5.74 -5.96 -10.47
C GLN A 43 -6.19 -5.44 -9.09
N CYS A 44 -6.33 -4.13 -8.95
CA CYS A 44 -6.57 -3.46 -7.67
C CYS A 44 -8.06 -3.19 -7.37
N SER A 45 -8.97 -3.56 -8.28
CA SER A 45 -10.41 -3.38 -8.10
C SER A 45 -10.98 -4.06 -6.85
N HIS A 46 -10.28 -5.02 -6.25
CA HIS A 46 -10.67 -5.64 -4.98
C HIS A 46 -10.36 -4.75 -3.76
N TYR A 47 -9.37 -3.85 -3.85
CA TYR A 47 -8.87 -3.05 -2.74
C TYR A 47 -9.52 -1.65 -2.69
N TYR A 48 -9.71 -1.01 -3.84
CA TYR A 48 -10.34 0.31 -3.93
C TYR A 48 -11.06 0.50 -5.27
N THR A 49 -11.83 1.58 -5.38
CA THR A 49 -12.40 2.05 -6.66
C THR A 49 -12.00 3.50 -6.92
N LYS A 50 -11.96 3.91 -8.19
CA LYS A 50 -11.73 5.32 -8.57
C LYS A 50 -13.03 5.95 -9.06
N ILE A 51 -13.55 6.92 -8.31
CA ILE A 51 -14.76 7.68 -8.64
C ILE A 51 -14.34 9.12 -8.92
N ASN A 52 -14.43 9.56 -10.18
CA ASN A 52 -14.05 10.93 -10.58
C ASN A 52 -12.62 11.34 -10.13
N GLY A 53 -11.69 10.39 -10.12
CA GLY A 53 -10.30 10.61 -9.68
C GLY A 53 -10.08 10.50 -8.16
N LEU A 54 -11.14 10.29 -7.37
CA LEU A 54 -11.04 9.95 -5.95
C LEU A 54 -10.89 8.43 -5.79
N SER A 55 -9.80 7.99 -5.17
CA SER A 55 -9.66 6.60 -4.71
C SER A 55 -10.49 6.41 -3.44
N VAL A 56 -11.37 5.42 -3.44
CA VAL A 56 -12.23 5.07 -2.31
C VAL A 56 -11.95 3.63 -1.90
N CYS A 57 -11.49 3.44 -0.66
CA CYS A 57 -11.16 2.12 -0.11
C CYS A 57 -12.40 1.22 -0.04
N LYS A 58 -12.24 -0.06 -0.39
CA LYS A 58 -13.28 -1.07 -0.18
C LYS A 58 -13.19 -1.60 1.24
N SER A 59 -14.15 -1.22 2.08
CA SER A 59 -14.18 -1.57 3.51
C SER A 59 -14.24 -3.07 3.80
N GLU A 60 -14.66 -3.90 2.84
CA GLU A 60 -14.69 -5.36 2.97
C GLU A 60 -13.30 -6.02 2.82
N ALA A 61 -12.34 -5.33 2.20
CA ALA A 61 -11.03 -5.86 1.84
C ALA A 61 -9.87 -5.03 2.38
N THR A 62 -10.13 -3.77 2.78
CA THR A 62 -9.08 -2.81 3.15
C THR A 62 -9.42 -2.01 4.39
N VAL A 63 -8.37 -1.52 5.04
CA VAL A 63 -8.43 -0.45 6.03
C VAL A 63 -7.76 0.80 5.46
N ALA A 64 -8.25 1.97 5.84
CA ALA A 64 -7.70 3.24 5.40
C ALA A 64 -6.65 3.75 6.40
N CYS A 65 -5.42 3.93 5.96
CA CYS A 65 -4.41 4.70 6.69
C CYS A 65 -4.60 6.17 6.37
N THR A 66 -4.74 7.02 7.39
CA THR A 66 -4.95 8.46 7.20
C THR A 66 -3.60 9.18 7.17
N LEU A 67 -3.20 9.67 6.01
CA LEU A 67 -1.96 10.44 5.84
C LEU A 67 -2.28 11.94 5.73
N SER A 68 -1.50 12.79 6.40
CA SER A 68 -1.54 14.24 6.17
C SER A 68 -0.33 14.67 5.35
N GLU A 69 -0.56 15.03 4.08
CA GLU A 69 0.48 15.55 3.19
C GLU A 69 0.16 17.01 2.83
N ASN A 70 1.03 17.94 3.24
CA ASN A 70 0.86 19.37 2.98
C ASN A 70 -0.51 19.94 3.43
N GLY A 71 -1.04 19.43 4.55
CA GLY A 71 -2.35 19.82 5.08
C GLY A 71 -3.54 19.17 4.38
N LYS A 72 -3.31 18.26 3.42
CA LYS A 72 -4.34 17.44 2.77
C LYS A 72 -4.37 16.05 3.40
N VAL A 73 -5.56 15.58 3.74
CA VAL A 73 -5.78 14.19 4.12
C VAL A 73 -5.78 13.32 2.85
N VAL A 74 -4.91 12.31 2.84
CA VAL A 74 -4.79 11.29 1.81
C VAL A 74 -5.05 9.95 2.48
N GLU A 75 -6.04 9.21 1.99
CA GLU A 75 -6.36 7.87 2.49
C GLU A 75 -5.57 6.85 1.67
N ARG A 76 -4.80 5.98 2.34
CA ARG A 76 -4.10 4.85 1.74
C ARG A 76 -4.86 3.57 2.08
N CYS A 77 -5.20 2.74 1.10
CA CYS A 77 -6.04 1.55 1.32
C CYS A 77 -5.17 0.32 1.44
N ILE A 78 -4.81 -0.10 2.64
CA ILE A 78 -4.04 -1.34 2.82
C ILE A 78 -5.00 -2.52 2.95
N GLY A 79 -4.61 -3.68 2.42
CA GLY A 79 -5.37 -4.93 2.61
C GLY A 79 -5.51 -5.29 4.09
N THR A 80 -6.63 -5.90 4.48
CA THR A 80 -6.86 -6.36 5.88
C THR A 80 -5.84 -7.42 6.34
N ASN A 81 -5.14 -8.09 5.43
CA ASN A 81 -4.04 -8.99 5.76
C ASN A 81 -2.74 -8.26 6.14
N TYR A 82 -2.72 -6.93 6.01
CA TYR A 82 -1.62 -6.05 6.40
C TYR A 82 -1.91 -5.29 7.71
N THR A 83 -2.97 -5.68 8.42
CA THR A 83 -3.20 -5.21 9.80
C THR A 83 -2.70 -6.25 10.78
N CYS A 84 -2.00 -5.81 11.83
CA CYS A 84 -1.42 -6.66 12.86
C CYS A 84 -0.52 -7.76 12.28
N ASN A 85 0.29 -7.45 11.27
CA ASN A 85 1.16 -8.41 10.58
C ASN A 85 2.65 -8.30 11.00
N GLY A 86 2.98 -7.38 11.90
CA GLY A 86 4.34 -7.10 12.38
C GLY A 86 5.16 -6.17 11.50
N PHE A 87 4.53 -5.54 10.51
CA PHE A 87 5.14 -4.56 9.62
C PHE A 87 4.27 -3.31 9.56
N ASN A 88 4.89 -2.14 9.55
CA ASN A 88 4.17 -0.88 9.32
C ASN A 88 3.98 -0.69 7.82
N ASP A 89 2.79 -1.03 7.33
CA ASP A 89 2.37 -0.90 5.94
C ASP A 89 1.71 0.49 5.66
N CYS A 90 1.31 1.23 6.71
CA CYS A 90 0.70 2.56 6.59
C CYS A 90 1.67 3.73 6.26
N LEU A 91 2.99 3.56 6.31
CA LEU A 91 4.03 4.53 5.87
C LEU A 91 3.83 6.02 6.28
N ARG A 92 3.95 6.33 7.58
CA ARG A 92 4.57 7.55 8.20
C ARG A 92 4.04 7.77 9.63
N ASN A 93 4.94 7.85 10.62
CA ASN A 93 4.87 8.43 11.99
C ASN A 93 3.63 8.27 12.89
N PHE A 94 2.52 7.72 12.43
CA PHE A 94 1.43 7.18 13.21
C PHE A 94 1.05 5.89 12.49
N ALA A 95 1.66 4.77 12.91
CA ALA A 95 1.20 3.47 12.44
C ALA A 95 -0.17 3.26 13.10
N ASP A 96 -1.16 2.87 12.31
CA ASP A 96 -2.50 2.54 12.81
C ASP A 96 -2.76 1.03 12.64
N ASP A 97 -2.10 0.41 11.67
CA ASP A 97 -2.26 -1.00 11.29
C ASP A 97 -1.71 -1.99 12.32
N GLU A 98 -0.67 -1.60 13.05
CA GLU A 98 0.01 -2.43 14.05
C GLU A 98 -0.27 -2.02 15.51
N TYR A 99 -1.13 -1.02 15.73
CA TYR A 99 -1.50 -0.57 17.07
C TYR A 99 -2.80 -1.21 17.54
N GLY A 100 -2.86 -1.59 18.82
CA GLY A 100 -4.06 -2.20 19.42
C GLY A 100 -4.26 -3.69 19.11
N CYS A 101 -3.25 -4.36 18.54
CA CYS A 101 -3.25 -5.80 18.28
C CYS A 101 -3.11 -6.62 19.59
N GLU A 102 -3.82 -7.75 19.69
CA GLU A 102 -3.88 -8.60 20.89
C GLU A 102 -2.51 -9.14 21.35
N TYR A 103 -1.54 -9.29 20.44
CA TYR A 103 -0.20 -9.82 20.72
C TYR A 103 0.95 -8.84 20.43
N GLY A 104 0.63 -7.58 20.11
CA GLY A 104 1.55 -6.68 19.41
C GLY A 104 1.78 -7.18 17.98
N GLY A 105 1.76 -6.26 17.02
CA GLY A 105 2.15 -6.57 15.64
C GLY A 105 3.48 -7.28 15.57
#